data_AF-A0A5E4JBY8-F1
#
_entry.id   AF-A0A5E4JBY8-F1
#
_cell.length_a   1.000
_cell.length_b   1.000
_cell.length_c   1.000
_cell.angle_alpha   90.00
_cell.angle_beta   90.00
_cell.angle_gamma   90.00
#
_symmetry.space_group_name_H-M   'P 1'
#
loop_
_entity.id
_entity.type
_entity.pdbx_description
1 polymer ?
#
loop_
_entity_poly.entity_id
_entity_poly.type
_entity_poly.pdbx_seq_one_letter_code
_entity_poly.pdbx_strand_id
1 'polypeptide(L)' 'MAEEFLDLVDENDNVIGVDSRANIYREGKGNNIRVINILLFNSKENYLCQKGR' A
#
# COMPACT_ATOMS: atom_id res chain seq x y z
N MET A 1 14.20 11.74 -1.38
CA MET A 1 12.89 11.21 -1.84
C MET A 1 11.83 12.11 -1.26
N ALA A 2 10.80 12.48 -2.02
CA ALA A 2 9.67 13.22 -1.46
C ALA A 2 8.95 12.34 -0.42
N GLU A 3 8.37 12.96 0.60
CA GLU A 3 7.59 12.26 1.61
C GLU A 3 6.31 11.66 0.98
N GLU A 4 6.07 10.37 1.23
CA GLU A 4 4.88 9.66 0.73
C GLU A 4 3.74 9.81 1.74
N PHE A 5 2.57 10.24 1.24
CA PHE A 5 1.33 10.35 1.99
C PHE A 5 0.34 9.29 1.51
N LEU A 6 -0.34 8.62 2.43
CA LEU A 6 -1.26 7.52 2.16
C LEU A 6 -2.65 7.84 2.70
N ASP A 7 -3.67 7.35 2.00
CA ASP A 7 -5.07 7.41 2.46
C ASP A 7 -5.27 6.42 3.61
N LEU A 8 -5.75 6.93 4.75
CA LEU A 8 -6.31 6.12 5.82
C LEU A 8 -7.77 5.82 5.50
N VAL A 9 -8.16 4.55 5.60
CA VAL A 9 -9.49 4.08 5.23
C VAL A 9 -10.18 3.34 6.37
N ASP A 10 -11.51 3.41 6.39
CA ASP A 10 -12.36 2.58 7.23
C ASP A 10 -12.56 1.15 6.63
N GLU A 11 -13.34 0.31 7.31
CA GLU A 11 -13.63 -1.06 6.87
C GLU A 11 -14.45 -1.15 5.57
N ASN A 12 -15.02 -0.04 5.13
CA ASN A 12 -15.80 0.07 3.89
C ASN A 12 -15.00 0.75 2.77
N ASP A 13 -13.68 0.92 2.95
CA ASP A 13 -12.77 1.60 2.00
C ASP A 13 -13.13 3.09 1.79
N ASN A 14 -13.83 3.73 2.73
CA ASN A 14 -14.01 5.19 2.69
C ASN A 14 -12.75 5.88 3.22
N VAL A 15 -12.30 6.92 2.55
CA VAL A 15 -11.17 7.74 3.01
C VAL A 15 -11.60 8.56 4.21
N ILE A 16 -10.92 8.36 5.35
CA ILE A 16 -11.17 9.06 6.62
C ILE A 16 -10.04 10.01 7.01
N GLY A 17 -8.92 9.98 6.27
CA GLY A 17 -7.79 10.88 6.49
C GLY A 17 -6.62 10.61 5.55
N VAL A 18 -5.59 11.44 5.67
CA VAL A 18 -4.31 11.31 4.94
C VAL A 18 -3.19 11.55 5.94
N ASP A 19 -2.15 10.71 5.93
CA ASP A 19 -0.99 10.85 6.81
C ASP A 19 0.29 10.36 6.11
N SER A 20 1.44 10.74 6.64
CA SER A 20 2.71 10.29 6.08
C SER A 20 2.94 8.82 6.38
N ARG A 21 3.59 8.12 5.44
CA ARG A 21 3.96 6.71 5.60
C ARG A 21 4.68 6.45 6.92
N ALA A 22 5.59 7.33 7.30
CA ALA A 22 6.37 7.20 8.52
C ALA A 22 5.50 7.21 9.79
N ASN A 23 4.50 8.08 9.86
CA ASN A 23 3.58 8.15 10.99
C ASN A 23 2.66 6.93 11.04
N ILE A 24 2.09 6.52 9.91
CA ILE A 24 1.18 5.36 9.81
C ILE A 24 1.82 4.09 10.37
N TYR A 25 3.06 3.80 9.96
CA TYR A 25 3.76 2.62 10.49
C TYR A 25 4.22 2.80 11.93
N ARG A 26 4.57 4.02 12.37
CA ARG A 26 4.91 4.30 13.77
C ARG A 26 3.72 4.09 14.71
N GLU A 27 2.52 4.43 14.27
CA GLU A 27 1.28 4.32 15.04
C GLU A 27 0.59 2.95 14.91
N GLY A 28 1.17 2.01 14.14
CA GLY A 28 0.59 0.68 13.94
C GLY A 28 -0.66 0.65 13.05
N LYS A 29 -0.92 1.72 12.28
CA LYS A 29 -2.08 1.84 11.37
C LYS A 29 -1.86 1.23 9.98
N GLY A 30 -0.81 0.42 9.82
CA GLY A 30 -0.41 -0.14 8.53
C GLY A 30 -1.45 -1.04 7.85
N ASN A 31 -2.49 -1.48 8.56
CA ASN A 31 -3.58 -2.29 8.02
C ASN A 31 -4.81 -1.47 7.60
N ASN A 32 -4.83 -0.16 7.90
CA ASN A 32 -5.96 0.74 7.65
C ASN A 32 -5.63 1.74 6.54
N ILE A 33 -4.92 1.29 5.52
CA ILE A 33 -4.52 2.09 4.36
C ILE A 33 -5.01 1.46 3.07
N ARG A 34 -5.33 2.30 2.09
CA ARG A 34 -5.61 1.84 0.74
C ARG A 34 -4.30 1.44 0.06
N VAL A 35 -4.27 0.23 -0.52
CA VAL A 35 -3.09 -0.30 -1.23
C VAL A 35 -3.48 -0.90 -2.58
N ILE A 36 -2.52 -0.92 -3.51
CA ILE A 36 -2.66 -1.61 -4.80
C ILE A 36 -1.56 -2.66 -4.89
N ASN A 37 -1.95 -3.92 -5.07
CA ASN A 37 -1.04 -5.01 -5.40
C ASN A 37 -1.21 -5.36 -6.88
N ILE A 38 -0.09 -5.48 -7.61
CA ILE A 38 -0.08 -5.76 -9.05
C ILE A 38 0.50 -7.15 -9.30
N LEU A 39 -0.24 -7.97 -10.05
CA LEU A 39 0.26 -9.21 -10.63
C LEU A 39 0.70 -8.94 -12.07
N LEU A 40 2.00 -9.03 -12.33
CA LEU A 40 2.56 -8.80 -13.66
C LEU A 40 2.89 -10.13 -14.33
N PHE A 41 2.40 -10.33 -15.55
CA PHE A 41 2.70 -11.50 -16.38
C PHE A 41 3.51 -11.08 -17.61
N ASN A 42 4.51 -11.88 -17.97
CA ASN A 42 5.23 -11.68 -19.23
C ASN A 42 4.46 -12.32 -20.41
N SER A 43 4.95 -12.14 -21.64
CA SER A 43 4.34 -12.70 -22.87
C SER A 43 4.35 -14.24 -22.94
N LYS A 44 4.99 -14.91 -21.98
CA LYS A 44 5.01 -16.36 -21.81
C LYS A 44 4.17 -16.81 -20.61
N GLU A 45 3.27 -15.95 -20.12
CA GLU A 45 2.34 -16.22 -19.01
C GLU A 45 3.01 -16.51 -17.66
N ASN A 46 4.29 -16.16 -17.50
CA ASN A 46 4.96 -16.30 -16.20
C ASN A 46 4.71 -15.05 -15.37
N TYR A 47 4.29 -15.24 -14.12
CA TYR A 47 4.15 -14.14 -13.18
C TYR A 47 5.52 -13.69 -12.65
N LEU A 48 5.72 -12.37 -12.58
CA LEU A 48 6.90 -11.77 -11.95
C LEU A 48 6.69 -11.73 -10.43
N CYS A 49 7.35 -12.62 -9.71
CA CYS A 49 7.36 -12.62 -8.26
C CYS A 49 8.50 -11.75 -7.73
N GLN A 50 8.18 -10.67 -7.03
CA GLN A 50 9.21 -9.94 -6.29
C GLN A 50 9.50 -10.69 -4.98
N LYS A 51 10.74 -11.13 -4.79
CA LYS A 51 11.16 -11.70 -3.50
C LYS A 51 11.25 -10.56 -2.48
N GLY A 52 10.46 -10.65 -1.41
CA GLY A 52 10.56 -9.73 -0.27
C GLY A 52 11.99 -9.70 0.29
N ARG A 53 12.42 -8.54 0.79
CA ARG A 53 13.68 -8.40 1.52
C ARG A 53 13.58 -9.00 2.91
#